data_AF-A0A060BJX5-F1
#
_entry.id   AF-A0A060BJX5-F1
#
_cell.length_a   1.000
_cell.length_b   1.000
_cell.length_c   1.000
_cell.angle_alpha   90.00
_cell.angle_beta   90.00
_cell.angle_gamma   90.00
#
_symmetry.space_group_name_H-M   'P 1'
#
loop_
_entity.id
_entity.type
_entity.pdbx_description
1 polymer ?
#
loop_
_entity_poly.entity_id
_entity_poly.type
_entity_poly.pdbx_seq_one_letter_code
_entity_poly.pdbx_strand_id
1 'polypeptide(L)'
;MACGLVPLISNSDQSATPQFALDERSLFLPDSVDDLAHKLDYWLDHPGERQKMEQQYAESAQAYRLDKVTAKLEQMLTEAVEYQQEPEAAGYL
;
A
#
# COMPACT_ATOMS: atom_id res chain seq x y z
N MET A 1 -4.32 -1.32 8.01
CA MET A 1 -3.37 -0.19 8.18
C MET A 1 -3.95 1.00 8.92
N ALA A 2 -5.25 1.31 8.81
CA ALA A 2 -5.86 2.49 9.44
C ALA A 2 -5.61 2.66 10.96
N CYS A 3 -5.31 1.58 11.69
CA CYS A 3 -4.98 1.63 13.12
C CYS A 3 -3.51 1.97 13.44
N GLY A 4 -2.64 2.14 12.44
CA GLY A 4 -1.22 2.45 12.64
C GLY A 4 -0.37 1.29 13.18
N LEU A 5 -0.87 0.04 13.14
CA LEU A 5 -0.10 -1.13 13.57
C LEU A 5 0.79 -1.67 12.44
N VAL A 6 1.92 -2.29 12.80
CA VAL A 6 2.74 -3.05 11.85
C VAL A 6 1.94 -4.24 11.33
N PRO A 7 1.70 -4.33 10.01
CA PRO A 7 0.96 -5.43 9.43
C PRO A 7 1.89 -6.60 9.08
N LEU A 8 1.32 -7.80 9.06
CA LEU A 8 1.91 -8.97 8.40
C LEU A 8 1.05 -9.33 7.20
N ILE A 9 1.67 -9.32 6.03
CA ILE A 9 1.01 -9.39 4.73
C ILE A 9 1.58 -10.56 3.95
N SER A 10 0.72 -11.43 3.43
CA SER A 10 1.16 -12.54 2.59
C SER A 10 1.73 -12.00 1.28
N ASN A 11 2.95 -12.41 0.95
CA ASN A 11 3.64 -12.05 -0.28
C ASN A 11 3.26 -12.99 -1.43
N SER A 12 2.01 -12.90 -1.87
CA SER A 12 1.45 -13.72 -2.95
C SER A 12 1.14 -12.87 -4.17
N ASP A 13 1.45 -13.37 -5.35
CA ASP A 13 1.04 -12.79 -6.64
C ASP A 13 -0.49 -12.72 -6.79
N GLN A 14 -1.23 -13.51 -6.01
CA GLN A 14 -2.69 -13.49 -5.99
C GLN A 14 -3.26 -12.40 -5.07
N SER A 15 -2.40 -11.67 -4.36
CA SER A 15 -2.81 -10.61 -3.45
C SER A 15 -2.34 -9.25 -3.95
N ALA A 16 -3.25 -8.27 -3.94
CA ALA A 16 -2.89 -6.88 -4.15
C ALA A 16 -2.33 -6.23 -2.86
N THR A 17 -2.37 -6.90 -1.71
CA THR A 17 -1.95 -6.29 -0.44
C THR A 17 -0.43 -6.10 -0.24
N PRO A 18 0.49 -6.85 -0.90
CA PRO A 18 1.94 -6.65 -0.73
C PRO A 18 2.39 -5.23 -1.05
N GLN A 19 1.73 -4.55 -2.00
CA GLN A 19 2.04 -3.17 -2.38
C GLN A 19 1.92 -2.15 -1.22
N PHE A 20 1.27 -2.53 -0.12
CA PHE A 20 1.12 -1.68 1.05
C PHE A 20 2.22 -1.93 2.10
N ALA A 21 3.02 -2.99 1.98
CA ALA A 21 4.16 -3.21 2.88
C ALA A 21 5.23 -2.13 2.66
N LEU A 22 5.70 -1.52 3.75
CA LEU A 22 6.80 -0.56 3.70
C LEU A 22 8.17 -1.25 3.59
N ASP A 23 8.28 -2.49 4.08
CA ASP A 23 9.46 -3.34 3.93
C ASP A 23 9.15 -4.85 4.07
N GLU A 24 10.13 -5.67 3.73
CA GLU A 24 10.07 -7.15 3.72
C GLU A 24 9.80 -7.79 5.09
N ARG A 25 9.99 -7.07 6.21
CA ARG A 25 9.71 -7.60 7.55
C ARG A 25 8.22 -7.63 7.84
N SER A 26 7.43 -6.92 7.03
CA SER A 26 5.97 -6.95 7.03
C SER A 26 5.41 -7.97 6.02
N LEU A 27 6.27 -8.66 5.28
CA LEU A 27 5.90 -9.65 4.28
C LEU A 27 6.24 -11.07 4.78
N PHE A 28 5.33 -12.02 4.56
CA PHE A 28 5.55 -13.44 4.84
C PHE A 28 5.20 -14.32 3.63
N LEU A 29 5.83 -15.49 3.53
CA LEU A 29 5.63 -16.43 2.42
C LEU A 29 4.20 -16.99 2.39
N PRO A 30 3.54 -17.05 1.22
CA PRO A 30 2.23 -17.69 1.08
C PRO A 30 2.27 -19.13 1.57
N ASP A 31 1.21 -19.55 2.25
CA ASP A 31 1.03 -20.91 2.79
C ASP A 31 2.14 -21.40 3.73
N SER A 32 2.96 -20.48 4.27
CA SER A 32 4.02 -20.81 5.24
C SER A 32 3.66 -20.31 6.64
N VAL A 33 3.15 -21.22 7.48
CA VAL A 33 2.89 -20.93 8.90
C VAL A 33 4.18 -20.64 9.65
N ASP A 34 5.27 -21.33 9.31
CA ASP A 34 6.58 -21.13 9.94
C ASP A 34 7.14 -19.74 9.66
N ASP A 35 7.08 -19.26 8.41
CA ASP A 35 7.54 -17.91 8.08
C ASP A 35 6.65 -16.84 8.74
N LEU A 36 5.33 -17.04 8.77
CA LEU A 36 4.42 -16.16 9.51
C LEU A 36 4.78 -16.07 11.00
N ALA A 37 5.05 -17.21 11.65
CA ALA A 37 5.45 -17.26 13.05
C ALA A 37 6.77 -16.52 13.29
N HIS A 38 7.79 -16.75 12.46
CA HIS A 38 9.05 -16.02 12.56
C HIS A 38 8.90 -14.50 12.43
N LYS A 39 8.02 -14.04 11.52
CA LYS A 39 7.74 -12.60 11.37
C LYS A 39 7.01 -12.03 12.59
N LEU A 40 6.08 -12.79 13.18
CA LEU A 40 5.44 -12.40 14.44
C LEU A 40 6.46 -12.28 15.57
N ASP A 41 7.28 -13.30 15.77
CA ASP A 41 8.30 -13.35 16.82
C ASP A 41 9.29 -12.19 16.69
N TYR A 42 9.74 -11.88 15.47
CA TYR A 42 10.60 -10.73 15.22
C TYR A 42 10.02 -9.42 15.77
N TRP A 43 8.75 -9.11 15.48
CA TRP A 43 8.12 -7.87 15.96
C TRP A 43 7.83 -7.87 17.45
N LEU A 44 7.60 -9.03 18.06
CA LEU A 44 7.45 -9.17 19.51
C LEU A 44 8.77 -8.96 20.24
N ASP A 45 9.87 -9.48 19.69
CA ASP A 45 11.22 -9.37 20.27
C ASP A 45 11.87 -7.99 20.04
N HIS A 46 11.38 -7.22 19.06
CA HIS A 46 11.93 -5.91 18.69
C HIS A 46 10.90 -4.77 18.89
N PRO A 47 10.41 -4.52 20.13
CA PRO A 47 9.32 -3.57 20.37
C PRO A 47 9.67 -2.12 19.98
N GLY A 48 10.94 -1.73 20.07
CA GLY A 48 11.39 -0.40 19.66
C GLY A 48 11.31 -0.19 18.15
N GLU A 49 11.71 -1.20 17.37
CA GLU A 49 11.56 -1.18 15.91
C GLU A 49 10.08 -1.22 15.52
N ARG A 50 9.29 -2.08 16.19
CA ARG A 50 7.85 -2.16 15.98
C ARG A 50 7.20 -0.79 16.16
N GLN A 51 7.43 -0.11 17.28
CA GLN A 51 6.84 1.20 17.56
C GLN A 51 7.24 2.26 16.52
N LYS A 52 8.49 2.25 16.06
CA LYS A 52 8.94 3.15 15.00
C LYS A 52 8.19 2.88 13.70
N MET A 53 8.02 1.62 13.32
CA MET A 53 7.29 1.24 12.12
C MET A 53 5.79 1.52 12.23
N GLU A 54 5.19 1.39 13.41
CA GLU A 54 3.79 1.78 13.66
C GLU A 54 3.55 3.25 13.27
N GLN A 55 4.46 4.15 13.64
CA GLN A 55 4.38 5.56 13.25
C GLN A 55 4.48 5.73 11.72
N GLN A 56 5.43 5.05 11.08
CA GLN A 56 5.60 5.12 9.62
C GLN A 56 4.39 4.57 8.86
N TYR A 57 3.77 3.49 9.34
CA TYR A 57 2.55 2.96 8.76
C TYR A 57 1.34 3.87 9.00
N ALA A 58 1.25 4.54 10.14
CA ALA A 58 0.22 5.54 10.41
C ALA A 58 0.35 6.75 9.46
N GLU A 59 1.58 7.17 9.16
CA GLU A 59 1.89 8.22 8.19
C GLU A 59 1.57 7.79 6.76
N SER A 60 1.98 6.59 6.33
CA SER A 60 1.70 6.09 4.98
C SER A 60 0.19 5.92 4.73
N ALA A 61 -0.58 5.51 5.75
CA ALA A 61 -2.02 5.43 5.69
C ALA A 61 -2.69 6.79 5.41
N GLN A 62 -2.03 7.92 5.69
CA GLN A 62 -2.57 9.26 5.39
C GLN A 62 -2.73 9.51 3.88
N ALA A 63 -2.03 8.78 3.01
CA ALA A 63 -2.18 8.89 1.56
C ALA A 63 -3.54 8.33 1.08
N TYR A 64 -4.13 7.42 1.84
CA TYR A 64 -5.38 6.72 1.53
C TYR A 64 -6.59 7.31 2.24
N ARG A 65 -6.46 8.50 2.84
CA ARG A 65 -7.61 9.17 3.42
C ARG A 65 -8.64 9.49 2.34
N LEU A 66 -9.92 9.34 2.69
CA LEU A 66 -11.02 9.46 1.76
C LEU A 66 -11.01 10.79 1.00
N ASP A 67 -10.74 11.90 1.71
CA ASP A 67 -10.64 13.23 1.10
C ASP A 67 -9.57 13.31 0.01
N LYS A 68 -8.41 12.68 0.21
CA LYS A 68 -7.33 12.65 -0.78
C LYS A 68 -7.64 11.73 -1.95
N VAL A 69 -8.23 10.56 -1.68
CA VAL A 69 -8.60 9.59 -2.73
C VAL A 69 -9.71 10.16 -3.61
N THR A 70 -10.70 10.83 -3.02
CA THR A 70 -11.76 11.52 -3.76
C THR A 70 -11.19 12.62 -4.66
N ALA A 71 -10.30 13.48 -4.15
CA ALA A 71 -9.65 14.50 -4.98
C ALA A 71 -8.87 13.91 -6.16
N LYS A 72 -8.15 12.79 -5.95
CA LYS A 72 -7.40 12.11 -7.01
C LYS A 72 -8.32 11.44 -8.04
N LEU A 73 -9.46 10.90 -7.60
CA LEU A 73 -10.49 10.36 -8.48
C LEU A 73 -11.10 11.47 -9.36
N GLU A 74 -11.44 12.61 -8.76
CA GLU A 74 -11.95 13.77 -9.49
C GLU A 74 -10.96 14.24 -10.55
N GLN A 75 -9.68 14.38 -10.19
CA GLN A 75 -8.61 14.73 -11.13
C GLN A 75 -8.54 13.74 -12.31
N MET A 76 -8.50 12.44 -12.04
CA MET A 76 -8.44 11.40 -13.07
C MET A 76 -9.65 11.48 -14.03
N LEU A 77 -10.84 11.78 -13.51
CA LEU A 77 -12.05 11.95 -14.33
C LEU A 77 -11.98 13.22 -15.19
N THR A 78 -11.50 14.34 -14.65
CA THR A 78 -11.28 15.57 -15.41
C THR A 78 -10.29 15.36 -16.55
N GLU A 79 -9.14 14.75 -16.26
CA GLU A 79 -8.11 14.42 -17.26
C GLU A 79 -8.67 13.51 -18.37
N ALA A 80 -9.51 12.53 -18.02
CA ALA A 80 -10.13 11.63 -19.00
C ALA A 80 -11.09 12.37 -19.95
N VAL A 81 -11.86 13.33 -19.43
CA VAL A 81 -12.75 14.17 -20.25
C VAL A 81 -11.94 15.09 -21.16
N GLU A 82 -10.88 15.71 -20.64
CA GLU A 82 -9.98 16.57 -21.43
C GLU A 82 -9.31 15.80 -22.56
N TYR A 83 -8.78 14.60 -22.28
CA TYR A 83 -8.18 13.72 -23.28
C TYR A 83 -9.16 13.33 -24.40
N GLN A 84 -10.45 13.16 -24.09
CA GLN A 84 -11.47 12.87 -25.10
C GLN A 84 -11.89 14.10 -25.92
N GLN A 85 -11.66 15.31 -25.39
CA GLN A 85 -11.96 16.58 -26.06
C GLN A 85 -10.79 17.10 -26.89
N GLU A 86 -9.58 16.56 -26.74
CA GLU A 86 -8.51 16.74 -27.70
C GLU A 86 -8.94 16.13 -29.05
N PRO A 87 -8.98 16.91 -30.15
CA PRO A 87 -9.29 16.35 -31.46
C PRO A 87 -8.24 15.30 -31.82
N GLU A 88 -8.64 14.32 -32.63
CA GLU A 88 -7.83 13.23 -33.21
C GLU A 88 -6.67 13.73 -34.12
N ALA A 89 -6.01 14.83 -33.76
CA ALA A 89 -4.99 15.52 -34.52
C ALA A 89 -3.57 15.15 -34.05
N ALA A 90 -3.28 13.86 -33.96
CA ALA A 90 -1.90 13.34 -33.94
C ALA A 90 -1.82 11.85 -34.32
N GLY A 91 -2.85 11.29 -34.96
CA GLY A 91 -2.72 10.03 -35.67
C GLY A 91 -2.07 10.26 -37.03
N TYR A 92 -0.87 9.73 -37.23
CA TYR A 92 -0.06 9.71 -38.46
C TYR A 92 0.74 10.98 -38.81
N LEU A 93 1.97 11.04 -38.31
CA LEU A 93 3.18 11.26 -39.15
C LEU A 93 4.32 10.36 -38.64
#